data_AF-A0A165DGF6-F1
#
_entry.id   AF-A0A165DGF6-F1
#
_cell.length_a   1.000
_cell.length_b   1.000
_cell.length_c   1.000
_cell.angle_alpha   90.00
_cell.angle_beta   90.00
_cell.angle_gamma   90.00
#
_symmetry.space_group_name_H-M   'P 1'
#
loop_
_entity.id
_entity.type
_entity.pdbx_description
1 polymer ?
#
loop_
_entity_poly.entity_id
_entity_poly.type
_entity_poly.pdbx_seq_one_letter_code
_entity_poly.pdbx_strand_id
1 'polypeptide(L)'
;MRRMTQTGSHHIVHVETRMSLLRAHWVIKCSTTCVAVRLKATFSRSGSSLFSVDSLRLLRMVLNGQRPRHPGRAAEVRGLDEIHWQICQRCWNHSTTMDDVVAALEAPRPNVIRCPVLWDLAALEAFAAHTVPTLTRRIRDLQKVRSGRDIECRWLEMHGILNGDSVRAVNLIPPHACRRRLGKLGTDAAFLSEVVVWSQLRHAHILPLLGCYFGNLGSDDKECFVVPRMTGGTCVDYLRECDNPERLRIVSEIADALHFLHSRSPHIIHGDVRGHSVFISGDGHAFLGNFDFTPLQDPLAYFDDTDNYEIIQSVRWAAPEVINGSVRIGTRSDVFAFGLFGYEVFSGHVPFHETDPVSARRLLGKNQRPPRPETDQLSDEVWNLLQRCWRRVAPARPTMEQVSRRLQELRTQT
;
A
#
# COMPACT_ATOMS: atom_id res chain seq x y z
N MET A 1 -3.99 47.20 -42.67
CA MET A 1 -4.81 46.61 -41.60
C MET A 1 -4.61 45.11 -41.62
N ARG A 2 -4.03 44.56 -40.54
CA ARG A 2 -3.56 43.16 -40.45
C ARG A 2 -4.74 42.18 -40.35
N ARG A 3 -4.68 41.10 -41.13
CA ARG A 3 -5.42 39.85 -40.88
C ARG A 3 -4.81 39.18 -39.65
N MET A 4 -5.61 38.93 -38.61
CA MET A 4 -5.28 37.97 -37.55
C MET A 4 -6.02 36.66 -37.84
N THR A 5 -5.22 35.60 -37.91
CA THR A 5 -5.59 34.20 -38.08
C THR A 5 -6.23 33.65 -36.80
N GLN A 6 -7.35 32.95 -36.95
CA GLN A 6 -7.91 32.07 -35.94
C GLN A 6 -7.02 30.83 -35.79
N THR A 7 -6.28 30.73 -34.68
CA THR A 7 -5.75 29.47 -34.14
C THR A 7 -5.55 29.65 -32.64
N GLY A 8 -6.49 29.17 -31.82
CA GLY A 8 -6.36 29.35 -30.36
C GLY A 8 -7.42 28.70 -29.46
N SER A 9 -8.26 27.81 -29.96
CA SER A 9 -9.38 27.23 -29.19
C SER A 9 -9.23 25.75 -28.80
N HIS A 10 -8.19 25.05 -29.27
CA HIS A 10 -7.99 23.62 -28.94
C HIS A 10 -7.05 23.34 -27.75
N HIS A 11 -6.26 24.32 -27.30
CA HIS A 11 -5.36 24.14 -26.13
C HIS A 11 -6.00 24.48 -24.78
N ILE A 12 -7.10 25.24 -24.76
CA ILE A 12 -7.69 25.79 -23.52
C ILE A 12 -8.58 24.76 -22.82
N VAL A 13 -9.29 23.92 -23.58
CA VAL A 13 -10.14 22.85 -23.03
C VAL A 13 -9.29 21.76 -22.35
N HIS A 14 -8.10 21.44 -22.87
CA HIS A 14 -7.20 20.46 -22.27
C HIS A 14 -6.61 20.90 -20.91
N VAL A 15 -6.49 22.20 -20.68
CA VAL A 15 -5.96 22.77 -19.43
C VAL A 15 -7.04 22.79 -18.34
N GLU A 16 -8.30 23.05 -18.68
CA GLU A 16 -9.40 22.98 -17.71
C GLU A 16 -9.68 21.55 -17.22
N THR A 17 -9.56 20.54 -18.09
CA THR A 17 -9.74 19.13 -17.70
C THR A 17 -8.56 18.60 -16.86
N ARG A 18 -7.33 19.07 -17.11
CA ARG A 18 -6.19 18.82 -16.21
C ARG A 18 -6.36 19.53 -14.86
N MET A 19 -7.00 20.71 -14.85
CA MET A 19 -7.30 21.44 -13.62
C MET A 19 -8.42 20.83 -12.79
N SER A 20 -9.41 20.13 -13.34
CA SER A 20 -10.42 19.44 -12.52
C SER A 20 -9.84 18.25 -11.74
N LEU A 21 -8.89 17.50 -12.34
CA LEU A 21 -8.15 16.43 -11.68
C LEU A 21 -7.21 16.93 -10.57
N LEU A 22 -6.57 18.10 -10.76
CA LEU A 22 -5.76 18.75 -9.73
C LEU A 22 -6.59 19.53 -8.69
N ARG A 23 -7.77 20.06 -9.06
CA ARG A 23 -8.72 20.71 -8.13
C ARG A 23 -9.36 19.71 -7.18
N ALA A 24 -9.58 18.47 -7.60
CA ALA A 24 -10.10 17.43 -6.68
C ALA A 24 -9.03 16.91 -5.72
N HIS A 25 -7.74 16.92 -6.11
CA HIS A 25 -6.66 16.29 -5.35
C HIS A 25 -6.17 17.07 -4.11
N TRP A 26 -6.43 18.37 -3.97
CA TRP A 26 -5.84 19.17 -2.87
C TRP A 26 -6.75 20.27 -2.28
N VAL A 27 -7.99 20.40 -2.75
CA VAL A 27 -8.89 21.51 -2.34
C VAL A 27 -9.53 21.31 -0.96
N ILE A 28 -9.34 20.17 -0.29
CA ILE A 28 -9.70 20.03 1.12
C ILE A 28 -8.42 20.08 1.98
N LYS A 29 -7.98 21.31 2.29
CA LYS A 29 -7.10 21.72 3.44
C LYS A 29 -5.74 22.37 3.15
N CYS A 30 -5.54 22.99 1.99
CA CYS A 30 -4.46 23.99 1.80
C CYS A 30 -5.03 25.39 1.48
N SER A 31 -6.09 25.79 2.18
CA SER A 31 -6.81 27.05 1.91
C SER A 31 -5.92 28.29 2.06
N THR A 32 -4.87 28.27 2.87
CA THR A 32 -3.98 29.43 3.09
C THR A 32 -2.91 29.57 1.99
N THR A 33 -2.29 28.48 1.54
CA THR A 33 -1.19 28.55 0.56
C THR A 33 -1.70 28.66 -0.88
N CYS A 34 -2.80 27.98 -1.22
CA CYS A 34 -3.49 28.19 -2.49
C CYS A 34 -4.10 29.59 -2.59
N VAL A 35 -4.45 30.23 -1.46
CA VAL A 35 -4.89 31.63 -1.44
C VAL A 35 -3.73 32.57 -1.78
N ALA A 36 -2.50 32.32 -1.37
CA ALA A 36 -1.36 33.15 -1.77
C ALA A 36 -1.07 33.06 -3.29
N VAL A 37 -1.14 31.86 -3.87
CA VAL A 37 -0.99 31.63 -5.31
C VAL A 37 -2.18 32.23 -6.09
N ARG A 38 -3.41 32.07 -5.59
CA ARG A 38 -4.59 32.75 -6.15
C ARG A 38 -4.48 34.27 -6.02
N LEU A 39 -4.03 34.82 -4.91
CA LEU A 39 -3.91 36.27 -4.70
C LEU A 39 -2.93 36.88 -5.71
N LYS A 40 -1.78 36.24 -5.96
CA LYS A 40 -0.81 36.69 -6.97
C LYS A 40 -1.39 36.65 -8.39
N ALA A 41 -2.19 35.62 -8.71
CA ALA A 41 -2.87 35.49 -10.01
C ALA A 41 -4.10 36.40 -10.17
N THR A 42 -4.81 36.71 -9.08
CA THR A 42 -6.05 37.51 -9.08
C THR A 42 -5.73 39.01 -9.06
N PHE A 43 -4.65 39.42 -8.39
CA PHE A 43 -4.14 40.81 -8.45
C PHE A 43 -3.74 41.23 -9.87
N SER A 44 -3.42 40.27 -10.74
CA SER A 44 -3.13 40.53 -12.16
C SER A 44 -4.39 40.77 -13.00
N ARG A 45 -5.61 40.47 -12.53
CA ARG A 45 -6.78 40.35 -13.41
C ARG A 45 -8.10 40.97 -12.96
N SER A 46 -8.38 41.21 -11.67
CA SER A 46 -9.67 41.82 -11.33
C SER A 46 -9.70 42.47 -9.95
N GLY A 47 -10.10 43.75 -9.92
CA GLY A 47 -10.51 44.45 -8.70
C GLY A 47 -11.87 43.93 -8.22
N SER A 48 -12.03 43.84 -6.89
CA SER A 48 -13.20 43.41 -6.09
C SER A 48 -13.38 41.88 -5.96
N SER A 49 -13.68 41.25 -4.81
CA SER A 49 -14.22 41.71 -3.51
C SER A 49 -13.87 40.74 -2.34
N LEU A 50 -13.87 41.28 -1.11
CA LEU A 50 -13.90 40.63 0.23
C LEU A 50 -12.74 39.67 0.63
N PHE A 51 -11.73 40.23 1.30
CA PHE A 51 -10.67 39.49 1.97
C PHE A 51 -11.09 39.07 3.39
N SER A 52 -10.98 37.78 3.73
CA SER A 52 -11.05 37.34 5.13
C SER A 52 -9.87 37.90 5.95
N VAL A 53 -10.00 37.92 7.28
CA VAL A 53 -8.91 38.37 8.19
C VAL A 53 -7.61 37.60 7.93
N ASP A 54 -7.72 36.32 7.61
CA ASP A 54 -6.57 35.47 7.26
C ASP A 54 -5.97 35.84 5.90
N SER A 55 -6.79 36.18 4.90
CA SER A 55 -6.31 36.68 3.61
C SER A 55 -5.59 38.03 3.74
N LEU A 56 -6.06 38.93 4.61
CA LEU A 56 -5.40 40.21 4.90
C LEU A 56 -4.08 40.02 5.66
N ARG A 57 -4.01 39.05 6.58
CA ARG A 57 -2.76 38.67 7.27
C ARG A 57 -1.74 38.12 6.29
N LEU A 58 -2.14 37.23 5.40
CA LEU A 58 -1.27 36.70 4.34
C LEU A 58 -0.79 37.82 3.41
N LEU A 59 -1.69 38.71 2.99
CA LEU A 59 -1.33 39.87 2.16
C LEU A 59 -0.30 40.78 2.86
N ARG A 60 -0.51 41.07 4.14
CA ARG A 60 0.45 41.84 4.95
C ARG A 60 1.80 41.15 5.06
N MET A 61 1.82 39.83 5.20
CA MET A 61 3.07 39.05 5.21
C MET A 61 3.79 39.13 3.87
N VAL A 62 3.06 38.98 2.75
CA VAL A 62 3.62 39.13 1.38
C VAL A 62 4.23 40.51 1.20
N LEU A 63 3.48 41.58 1.55
CA LEU A 63 3.93 42.97 1.40
C LEU A 63 5.16 43.29 2.27
N ASN A 64 5.30 42.63 3.42
CA ASN A 64 6.44 42.81 4.33
C ASN A 64 7.61 41.85 4.05
N GLY A 65 7.56 41.06 2.97
CA GLY A 65 8.60 40.06 2.66
C GLY A 65 8.70 38.92 3.69
N GLN A 66 7.69 38.74 4.54
CA GLN A 66 7.66 37.73 5.59
C GLN A 66 7.16 36.40 5.02
N ARG A 67 7.87 35.31 5.32
CA ARG A 67 7.46 33.97 4.90
C ARG A 67 6.52 33.33 5.92
N PRO A 68 5.48 32.60 5.48
CA PRO A 68 4.73 31.76 6.39
C PRO A 68 5.64 30.67 6.97
N ARG A 69 5.35 30.27 8.22
CA ARG A 69 5.97 29.11 8.86
C ARG A 69 5.20 27.85 8.48
N HIS A 70 5.85 26.69 8.55
CA HIS A 70 5.17 25.41 8.33
C HIS A 70 3.95 25.33 9.26
N PRO A 71 2.77 24.92 8.76
CA PRO A 71 1.53 24.81 9.56
C PRO A 71 1.54 23.68 10.62
N GLY A 72 2.72 23.12 10.92
CA GLY A 72 2.95 22.09 11.93
C GLY A 72 2.47 20.68 11.58
N ARG A 73 2.59 19.79 12.57
CA ARG A 73 2.37 18.33 12.46
C ARG A 73 1.00 17.93 11.92
N ALA A 74 -0.04 18.72 12.21
CA ALA A 74 -1.39 18.45 11.72
C ALA A 74 -1.51 18.57 10.18
N ALA A 75 -0.66 19.38 9.55
CA ALA A 75 -0.60 19.52 8.11
C ALA A 75 0.27 18.42 7.46
N GLU A 76 1.35 18.01 8.13
CA GLU A 76 2.19 16.87 7.70
C GLU A 76 1.37 15.58 7.64
N VAL A 77 0.56 15.33 8.67
CA VAL A 77 -0.38 14.19 8.72
C VAL A 77 -1.42 14.24 7.59
N ARG A 78 -1.65 15.42 7.00
CA ARG A 78 -2.57 15.64 5.88
C ARG A 78 -1.85 15.71 4.52
N GLY A 79 -0.57 15.32 4.47
CA GLY A 79 0.21 15.22 3.23
C GLY A 79 1.00 16.48 2.85
N LEU A 80 0.97 17.55 3.66
CA LEU A 80 1.87 18.69 3.48
C LEU A 80 3.14 18.46 4.29
N ASP A 81 4.00 17.56 3.80
CA ASP A 81 5.33 17.35 4.37
C ASP A 81 6.27 18.53 4.07
N GLU A 82 7.45 18.54 4.70
CA GLU A 82 8.44 19.60 4.54
C GLU A 82 8.81 19.85 3.07
N ILE A 83 8.84 18.83 2.22
CA ILE A 83 9.20 18.98 0.80
C ILE A 83 8.06 19.68 0.04
N HIS A 84 6.81 19.27 0.27
CA HIS A 84 5.64 19.94 -0.31
C HIS A 84 5.53 21.38 0.20
N TRP A 85 5.90 21.61 1.46
CA TRP A 85 6.00 22.94 2.03
C TRP A 85 7.08 23.78 1.35
N GLN A 86 8.26 23.23 1.08
CA GLN A 86 9.32 23.93 0.34
C GLN A 86 8.89 24.29 -1.10
N ILE A 87 8.14 23.41 -1.78
CA ILE A 87 7.55 23.74 -3.09
C ILE A 87 6.56 24.91 -2.96
N CYS A 88 5.68 24.87 -1.96
CA CYS A 88 4.78 25.97 -1.65
C CYS A 88 5.53 27.28 -1.35
N GLN A 89 6.69 27.22 -0.68
CA GLN A 89 7.54 28.37 -0.41
C GLN A 89 8.21 28.94 -1.66
N ARG A 90 8.50 28.11 -2.69
CA ARG A 90 9.07 28.60 -3.96
C ARG A 90 8.12 29.55 -4.70
N CYS A 91 6.82 29.32 -4.59
CA CYS A 91 5.77 30.21 -5.12
C CYS A 91 5.82 31.63 -4.51
N TRP A 92 6.48 31.80 -3.35
CA TRP A 92 6.58 33.07 -2.63
C TRP A 92 7.58 34.05 -3.29
N ASN A 93 8.72 33.56 -3.79
CA ASN A 93 9.84 34.44 -4.20
C ASN A 93 10.03 34.59 -5.72
N HIS A 94 9.57 33.63 -6.54
CA HIS A 94 9.89 33.60 -7.97
C HIS A 94 8.65 33.67 -8.87
N SER A 95 8.89 33.91 -10.16
CA SER A 95 7.93 33.65 -11.26
C SER A 95 7.81 32.13 -11.50
N THR A 96 7.58 31.36 -10.44
CA THR A 96 7.31 29.93 -10.54
C THR A 96 5.96 29.77 -11.21
N THR A 97 5.95 29.16 -12.39
CA THR A 97 4.72 28.86 -13.11
C THR A 97 3.99 27.70 -12.45
N MET A 98 2.71 27.52 -12.75
CA MET A 98 1.98 26.36 -12.25
C MET A 98 2.58 25.05 -12.80
N ASP A 99 3.14 25.08 -14.01
CA ASP A 99 3.81 23.93 -14.62
C ASP A 99 5.08 23.54 -13.84
N ASP A 100 5.84 24.51 -13.32
CA ASP A 100 6.99 24.23 -12.45
C ASP A 100 6.57 23.58 -11.12
N VAL A 101 5.42 23.99 -10.57
CA VAL A 101 4.86 23.40 -9.34
C VAL A 101 4.42 21.97 -9.60
N VAL A 102 3.69 21.74 -10.69
CA VAL A 102 3.24 20.40 -11.10
C VAL A 102 4.44 19.51 -11.36
N ALA A 103 5.43 19.96 -12.12
CA ALA A 103 6.66 19.22 -12.37
C ALA A 103 7.43 18.88 -11.07
N ALA A 104 7.49 19.80 -10.11
CA ALA A 104 8.13 19.55 -8.82
C ALA A 104 7.37 18.57 -7.92
N LEU A 105 6.03 18.56 -8.01
CA LEU A 105 5.16 17.61 -7.31
C LEU A 105 5.20 16.22 -7.98
N GLU A 106 5.27 16.18 -9.30
CA GLU A 106 5.30 14.95 -10.09
C GLU A 106 6.71 14.34 -10.18
N ALA A 107 7.75 15.10 -9.86
CA ALA A 107 9.13 14.62 -9.88
C ALA A 107 9.25 13.30 -9.09
N PRO A 108 9.81 12.23 -9.69
CA PRO A 108 9.92 10.94 -9.03
C PRO A 108 10.80 11.07 -7.79
N ARG A 109 10.29 10.60 -6.65
CA ARG A 109 11.02 10.59 -5.39
C ARG A 109 11.09 9.16 -4.88
N PRO A 110 12.25 8.69 -4.40
CA PRO A 110 12.44 7.29 -4.03
C PRO A 110 11.51 6.82 -2.91
N ASN A 111 11.01 7.72 -2.07
CA ASN A 111 10.14 7.39 -0.94
C ASN A 111 8.67 7.83 -1.12
N VAL A 112 8.30 8.45 -2.24
CA VAL A 112 6.93 8.90 -2.46
C VAL A 112 6.19 7.93 -3.35
N ILE A 113 5.02 7.49 -2.90
CA ILE A 113 4.15 6.60 -3.65
C ILE A 113 2.97 7.41 -4.18
N ARG A 114 2.74 7.34 -5.49
CA ARG A 114 1.55 7.93 -6.12
C ARG A 114 0.35 7.05 -5.80
N CYS A 115 -0.61 7.60 -5.08
CA CYS A 115 -1.80 6.87 -4.64
C CYS A 115 -2.98 7.14 -5.59
N PRO A 116 -3.62 6.12 -6.18
CA PRO A 116 -4.62 6.30 -7.22
C PRO A 116 -6.05 6.58 -6.71
N VAL A 117 -6.24 6.96 -5.44
CA VAL A 117 -7.56 7.07 -4.78
C VAL A 117 -8.57 7.92 -5.57
N LEU A 118 -8.10 8.94 -6.27
CA LEU A 118 -8.92 9.89 -7.03
C LEU A 118 -8.63 9.85 -8.54
N TRP A 119 -7.96 8.81 -9.02
CA TRP A 119 -7.66 8.66 -10.43
C TRP A 119 -8.89 8.09 -11.15
N ASP A 120 -9.21 8.65 -12.30
CA ASP A 120 -10.18 8.03 -13.20
C ASP A 120 -9.56 6.82 -13.92
N LEU A 121 -10.41 6.03 -14.57
CA LEU A 121 -9.97 4.82 -15.27
C LEU A 121 -8.92 5.12 -16.35
N ALA A 122 -9.07 6.21 -17.09
CA ALA A 122 -8.14 6.59 -18.14
C ALA A 122 -6.73 6.91 -17.60
N ALA A 123 -6.65 7.60 -16.45
CA ALA A 123 -5.38 7.88 -15.78
C ALA A 123 -4.72 6.59 -15.25
N LEU A 124 -5.53 5.68 -14.69
CA LEU A 124 -5.08 4.37 -14.23
C LEU A 124 -4.49 3.54 -15.38
N GLU A 125 -5.23 3.42 -16.49
CA GLU A 125 -4.80 2.71 -17.70
C GLU A 125 -3.52 3.32 -18.28
N ALA A 126 -3.46 4.64 -18.40
CA ALA A 126 -2.29 5.34 -18.92
C ALA A 126 -1.05 5.06 -18.05
N PHE A 127 -1.15 5.14 -16.72
CA PHE A 127 -0.03 4.84 -15.85
C PHE A 127 0.40 3.38 -15.92
N ALA A 128 -0.57 2.45 -15.86
CA ALA A 128 -0.31 1.02 -15.92
C ALA A 128 0.40 0.63 -17.22
N ALA A 129 -0.06 1.14 -18.37
CA ALA A 129 0.54 0.86 -19.69
C ALA A 129 2.02 1.29 -19.81
N HIS A 130 2.44 2.33 -19.08
CA HIS A 130 3.83 2.80 -19.10
C HIS A 130 4.72 2.08 -18.07
N THR A 131 4.14 1.53 -17.01
CA THR A 131 4.91 1.05 -15.84
C THR A 131 4.97 -0.47 -15.76
N VAL A 132 3.91 -1.16 -16.20
CA VAL A 132 3.74 -2.61 -16.06
C VAL A 132 3.36 -3.20 -17.42
N PRO A 133 4.14 -4.16 -17.95
CA PRO A 133 3.85 -4.72 -19.26
C PRO A 133 2.66 -5.68 -19.21
N THR A 134 1.84 -5.67 -20.27
CA THR A 134 0.86 -6.73 -20.53
C THR A 134 1.56 -7.96 -21.09
N LEU A 135 1.48 -9.07 -20.38
CA LEU A 135 2.19 -10.31 -20.69
C LEU A 135 1.30 -11.40 -21.31
N THR A 136 0.02 -11.13 -21.57
CA THR A 136 -0.95 -12.10 -22.14
C THR A 136 -0.38 -12.90 -23.31
N ARG A 137 0.19 -12.24 -24.32
CA ARG A 137 0.70 -12.90 -25.53
C ARG A 137 2.03 -13.64 -25.33
N ARG A 138 2.72 -13.37 -24.22
CA ARG A 138 4.05 -13.91 -23.89
C ARG A 138 3.98 -15.11 -22.96
N ILE A 139 2.88 -15.28 -22.25
CA ILE A 139 2.64 -16.41 -21.36
C ILE A 139 2.06 -17.57 -22.16
N ARG A 140 2.72 -18.73 -22.12
CA ARG A 140 2.28 -19.98 -22.73
C ARG A 140 2.19 -21.09 -21.69
N ASP A 141 1.70 -22.26 -22.11
CA ASP A 141 1.68 -23.49 -21.32
C ASP A 141 1.03 -23.32 -19.95
N LEU A 142 -0.12 -22.65 -19.94
CA LEU A 142 -0.90 -22.41 -18.73
C LEU A 142 -1.38 -23.73 -18.13
N GLN A 143 -0.84 -24.07 -16.97
CA GLN A 143 -1.22 -25.27 -16.23
C GLN A 143 -1.98 -24.89 -14.96
N LYS A 144 -3.15 -25.51 -14.81
CA LYS A 144 -3.98 -25.42 -13.61
C LYS A 144 -3.43 -26.33 -12.52
N VAL A 145 -2.96 -25.76 -11.41
CA VAL A 145 -2.53 -26.55 -10.25
C VAL A 145 -3.76 -26.83 -9.38
N ARG A 146 -4.27 -28.08 -9.45
CA ARG A 146 -5.47 -28.52 -8.73
C ARG A 146 -5.28 -28.64 -7.21
N SER A 147 -4.02 -28.72 -6.77
CA SER A 147 -3.58 -28.72 -5.37
C SER A 147 -2.76 -27.46 -5.08
N GLY A 148 -3.23 -26.30 -5.55
CA GLY A 148 -2.56 -25.03 -5.34
C GLY A 148 -2.29 -24.81 -3.85
N ARG A 149 -1.07 -24.38 -3.52
CA ARG A 149 -0.61 -24.08 -2.16
C ARG A 149 -1.16 -22.72 -1.72
N ASP A 150 -2.48 -22.63 -1.72
CA ASP A 150 -3.28 -21.47 -1.36
C ASP A 150 -4.70 -21.97 -1.06
N ILE A 151 -4.94 -22.30 0.22
CA ILE A 151 -6.22 -22.87 0.72
C ILE A 151 -7.35 -21.82 0.73
N GLU A 152 -7.04 -20.52 0.69
CA GLU A 152 -8.05 -19.45 0.72
C GLU A 152 -8.50 -19.09 -0.71
N CYS A 153 -7.65 -19.25 -1.72
CA CYS A 153 -8.04 -19.20 -3.12
C CYS A 153 -8.71 -20.51 -3.53
N ARG A 154 -10.05 -20.57 -3.49
CA ARG A 154 -10.85 -21.61 -4.20
C ARG A 154 -10.60 -21.65 -5.73
N TRP A 155 -9.59 -20.95 -6.26
CA TRP A 155 -9.16 -20.96 -7.65
C TRP A 155 -7.62 -20.94 -7.80
N LEU A 156 -7.11 -22.10 -8.23
CA LEU A 156 -6.08 -22.29 -9.27
C LEU A 156 -4.86 -21.36 -9.25
N GLU A 157 -3.84 -21.73 -8.45
CA GLU A 157 -2.47 -21.36 -8.80
C GLU A 157 -2.24 -21.83 -10.25
N MET A 158 -1.90 -20.89 -11.13
CA MET A 158 -1.58 -21.23 -12.50
C MET A 158 -0.13 -20.96 -12.80
N HIS A 159 0.52 -21.94 -13.39
CA HIS A 159 1.88 -21.83 -13.86
C HIS A 159 1.86 -21.52 -15.34
N GLY A 160 2.61 -20.50 -15.73
CA GLY A 160 2.84 -20.16 -17.12
C GLY A 160 4.33 -20.14 -17.42
N ILE A 161 4.65 -20.28 -18.70
CA ILE A 161 5.98 -20.05 -19.22
C ILE A 161 6.01 -18.67 -19.88
N LEU A 162 6.74 -17.74 -19.27
CA LEU A 162 6.97 -16.42 -19.83
C LEU A 162 8.10 -16.49 -20.85
N ASN A 163 7.75 -16.28 -22.12
CA ASN A 163 8.72 -16.19 -23.21
C ASN A 163 9.24 -14.75 -23.34
N GLY A 164 10.56 -14.59 -23.22
CA GLY A 164 11.34 -13.36 -23.39
C GLY A 164 12.79 -13.71 -23.70
N ASP A 165 13.75 -12.86 -23.32
CA ASP A 165 15.20 -13.15 -23.48
C ASP A 165 15.65 -14.41 -22.71
N SER A 166 14.86 -14.85 -21.72
CA SER A 166 15.01 -16.14 -21.05
C SER A 166 13.65 -16.69 -20.66
N VAL A 167 13.49 -18.00 -20.78
CA VAL A 167 12.28 -18.72 -20.39
C VAL A 167 12.16 -18.78 -18.87
N ARG A 168 11.04 -18.32 -18.31
CA ARG A 168 10.82 -18.30 -16.85
C ARG A 168 9.44 -18.82 -16.50
N ALA A 169 9.36 -19.62 -15.44
CA ALA A 169 8.08 -20.02 -14.88
C ALA A 169 7.50 -18.87 -14.03
N VAL A 170 6.20 -18.64 -14.14
CA VAL A 170 5.49 -17.56 -13.43
C VAL A 170 4.23 -18.07 -12.75
N ASN A 171 3.84 -17.40 -11.67
CA ASN A 171 2.53 -17.60 -11.04
C ASN A 171 1.58 -16.48 -11.49
N LEU A 172 0.33 -16.84 -11.78
CA LEU A 172 -0.74 -15.88 -12.02
C LEU A 172 -1.64 -15.81 -10.79
N ILE A 173 -1.76 -14.61 -10.22
CA ILE A 173 -2.57 -14.35 -9.01
C ILE A 173 -3.83 -13.59 -9.43
N PRO A 174 -5.04 -14.16 -9.24
CA PRO A 174 -6.27 -13.48 -9.57
C PRO A 174 -6.60 -12.40 -8.51
N PRO A 175 -7.23 -11.28 -8.89
CA PRO A 175 -7.54 -10.20 -7.96
C PRO A 175 -8.48 -10.59 -6.82
N HIS A 176 -9.32 -11.62 -6.96
CA HIS A 176 -10.16 -12.10 -5.86
C HIS A 176 -9.33 -12.62 -4.66
N ALA A 177 -8.11 -13.11 -4.90
CA ALA A 177 -7.16 -13.43 -3.82
C ALA A 177 -6.74 -12.17 -3.03
N CYS A 178 -6.86 -10.99 -3.65
CA CYS A 178 -6.47 -9.69 -3.12
C CYS A 178 -7.66 -8.75 -2.88
N ARG A 179 -8.93 -9.19 -2.93
CA ARG A 179 -10.09 -8.27 -2.87
C ARG A 179 -11.13 -8.75 -1.89
N ARG A 180 -11.07 -8.27 -0.64
CA ARG A 180 -12.07 -8.61 0.39
C ARG A 180 -13.42 -7.91 0.25
N ARG A 181 -13.54 -6.83 -0.52
CA ARG A 181 -14.82 -6.20 -0.95
C ARG A 181 -14.53 -4.88 -1.65
N LEU A 182 -14.88 -4.78 -2.93
CA LEU A 182 -15.28 -3.50 -3.50
C LEU A 182 -16.58 -3.72 -4.25
N GLY A 183 -17.68 -3.58 -3.51
CA GLY A 183 -18.92 -3.16 -4.13
C GLY A 183 -18.76 -1.71 -4.59
N LYS A 184 -19.09 -1.45 -5.86
CA LYS A 184 -19.32 -0.13 -6.52
C LYS A 184 -18.20 0.55 -7.31
N LEU A 185 -16.94 0.10 -7.26
CA LEU A 185 -15.97 0.42 -8.32
C LEU A 185 -15.93 -0.77 -9.28
N GLY A 186 -16.10 -0.53 -10.58
CA GLY A 186 -15.96 -1.58 -11.59
C GLY A 186 -14.67 -2.37 -11.37
N THR A 187 -14.72 -3.67 -11.66
CA THR A 187 -13.66 -4.66 -11.42
C THR A 187 -12.28 -4.19 -11.88
N ASP A 188 -12.23 -3.36 -12.91
CA ASP A 188 -11.02 -2.98 -13.63
C ASP A 188 -10.32 -1.79 -12.96
N ALA A 189 -11.07 -0.81 -12.44
CA ALA A 189 -10.49 0.35 -11.74
C ALA A 189 -9.79 -0.07 -10.44
N ALA A 190 -10.37 -1.05 -9.72
CA ALA A 190 -9.76 -1.64 -8.54
C ALA A 190 -8.46 -2.40 -8.90
N PHE A 191 -8.47 -3.17 -10.00
CA PHE A 191 -7.30 -3.88 -10.50
C PHE A 191 -6.15 -2.92 -10.78
N LEU A 192 -6.41 -1.92 -11.62
CA LEU A 192 -5.40 -1.00 -12.06
C LEU A 192 -4.88 -0.13 -10.91
N SER A 193 -5.72 0.18 -9.92
CA SER A 193 -5.27 0.86 -8.70
C SER A 193 -4.23 0.04 -7.93
N GLU A 194 -4.44 -1.27 -7.81
CA GLU A 194 -3.47 -2.18 -7.18
C GLU A 194 -2.18 -2.26 -8.01
N VAL A 195 -2.30 -2.38 -9.34
CA VAL A 195 -1.16 -2.34 -10.27
C VAL A 195 -0.33 -1.06 -10.08
N VAL A 196 -0.99 0.11 -9.99
CA VAL A 196 -0.33 1.41 -9.82
C VAL A 196 0.50 1.42 -8.54
N VAL A 197 -0.07 1.01 -7.40
CA VAL A 197 0.65 1.04 -6.13
C VAL A 197 1.77 -0.01 -6.12
N TRP A 198 1.46 -1.26 -6.47
CA TRP A 198 2.40 -2.38 -6.42
C TRP A 198 3.61 -2.16 -7.34
N SER A 199 3.41 -1.64 -8.55
CA SER A 199 4.50 -1.36 -9.50
C SER A 199 5.54 -0.34 -9.01
N GLN A 200 5.19 0.46 -8.00
CA GLN A 200 6.09 1.42 -7.36
C GLN A 200 6.88 0.81 -6.18
N LEU A 201 6.56 -0.41 -5.75
CA LEU A 201 7.19 -1.07 -4.60
C LEU A 201 8.37 -1.94 -5.05
N ARG A 202 9.58 -1.43 -4.85
CA ARG A 202 10.83 -2.13 -5.17
C ARG A 202 11.64 -2.39 -3.90
N HIS A 203 11.64 -3.64 -3.46
CA HIS A 203 12.34 -4.10 -2.28
C HIS A 203 12.71 -5.59 -2.41
N ALA A 204 13.78 -6.04 -1.77
CA ALA A 204 14.28 -7.41 -1.88
C ALA A 204 13.25 -8.47 -1.41
N HIS A 205 12.40 -8.11 -0.45
CA HIS A 205 11.41 -8.99 0.18
C HIS A 205 9.96 -8.56 -0.05
N ILE A 206 9.70 -7.73 -1.07
CA ILE A 206 8.36 -7.45 -1.60
C ILE A 206 8.18 -8.30 -2.86
N LEU A 207 7.06 -9.03 -2.97
CA LEU A 207 6.76 -9.88 -4.11
C LEU A 207 6.83 -9.07 -5.42
N PRO A 208 7.70 -9.40 -6.38
CA PRO A 208 7.82 -8.60 -7.59
C PRO A 208 6.61 -8.73 -8.51
N LEU A 209 6.08 -7.59 -8.98
CA LEU A 209 5.09 -7.56 -10.06
C LEU A 209 5.82 -7.54 -11.42
N LEU A 210 5.73 -8.64 -12.17
CA LEU A 210 6.36 -8.76 -13.50
C LEU A 210 5.51 -8.14 -14.60
N GLY A 211 4.19 -8.17 -14.44
CA GLY A 211 3.25 -7.77 -15.47
C GLY A 211 1.81 -8.08 -15.12
N CYS A 212 0.92 -7.80 -16.06
CA CYS A 212 -0.49 -8.18 -16.00
C CYS A 212 -0.81 -9.21 -17.08
N TYR A 213 -1.73 -10.11 -16.78
CA TYR A 213 -2.32 -11.04 -17.73
C TYR A 213 -3.81 -10.75 -17.84
N PHE A 214 -4.29 -10.62 -19.07
CA PHE A 214 -5.70 -10.47 -19.43
C PHE A 214 -6.04 -11.56 -20.41
N GLY A 215 -6.85 -12.54 -20.02
CA GLY A 215 -7.20 -13.62 -20.92
C GLY A 215 -8.11 -14.66 -20.29
N ASN A 216 -8.53 -15.61 -21.11
CA ASN A 216 -9.45 -16.65 -20.71
C ASN A 216 -8.74 -17.72 -19.88
N LEU A 217 -9.16 -17.88 -18.62
CA LEU A 217 -8.64 -18.87 -17.68
C LEU A 217 -9.62 -20.04 -17.42
N GLY A 218 -10.33 -20.47 -18.46
CA GLY A 218 -11.32 -21.54 -18.41
C GLY A 218 -12.66 -21.09 -18.98
N SER A 219 -13.63 -20.81 -18.11
CA SER A 219 -14.96 -20.33 -18.49
C SER A 219 -15.10 -18.81 -18.46
N ASP A 220 -14.17 -18.08 -17.83
CA ASP A 220 -14.25 -16.64 -17.65
C ASP A 220 -12.95 -15.96 -18.09
N ASP A 221 -13.08 -14.80 -18.74
CA ASP A 221 -11.98 -13.85 -18.91
C ASP A 221 -11.60 -13.30 -17.54
N LYS A 222 -10.30 -13.38 -17.22
CA LYS A 222 -9.78 -12.92 -15.93
C LYS A 222 -8.55 -12.03 -16.13
N GLU A 223 -8.53 -10.97 -15.35
CA GLU A 223 -7.35 -10.17 -15.08
C GLU A 223 -6.53 -10.90 -14.01
N CYS A 224 -5.21 -10.95 -14.13
CA CYS A 224 -4.31 -11.56 -13.15
C CYS A 224 -3.02 -10.76 -13.04
N PHE A 225 -2.44 -10.74 -11.84
CA PHE A 225 -1.08 -10.29 -11.61
C PHE A 225 -0.11 -11.42 -11.98
N VAL A 226 0.98 -11.07 -12.64
CA VAL A 226 2.04 -12.02 -13.00
C VAL A 226 3.23 -11.78 -12.08
N VAL A 227 3.63 -12.82 -11.34
CA VAL A 227 4.76 -12.76 -10.39
C VAL A 227 5.76 -13.90 -10.68
N PRO A 228 7.01 -13.82 -10.18
CA PRO A 228 7.94 -14.94 -10.29
C PRO A 228 7.37 -16.20 -9.64
N ARG A 229 7.74 -17.38 -10.17
CA ARG A 229 7.32 -18.65 -9.56
C ARG A 229 7.90 -18.80 -8.15
N MET A 230 7.03 -18.87 -7.16
CA MET A 230 7.38 -19.09 -5.75
C MET A 230 7.22 -20.57 -5.42
N THR A 231 8.28 -21.35 -5.65
CA THR A 231 8.22 -22.81 -5.54
C THR A 231 8.10 -23.33 -4.11
N GLY A 232 8.23 -22.47 -3.09
CA GLY A 232 7.86 -22.79 -1.71
C GLY A 232 6.36 -22.58 -1.40
N GLY A 233 5.59 -22.01 -2.33
CA GLY A 233 4.18 -21.69 -2.11
C GLY A 233 4.01 -20.52 -1.14
N THR A 234 2.89 -20.49 -0.40
CA THR A 234 2.75 -19.58 0.74
C THR A 234 3.61 -20.04 1.92
N CYS A 235 3.85 -19.16 2.88
CA CYS A 235 4.58 -19.50 4.10
C CYS A 235 3.85 -20.61 4.88
N VAL A 236 2.52 -20.66 4.84
CA VAL A 236 1.73 -21.73 5.47
C VAL A 236 2.07 -23.10 4.88
N ASP A 237 2.18 -23.18 3.56
CA ASP A 237 2.50 -24.45 2.89
C ASP A 237 3.96 -24.82 3.06
N TYR A 238 4.85 -23.84 2.95
CA TYR A 238 6.28 -24.04 3.20
C TYR A 238 6.55 -24.59 4.61
N LEU A 239 5.89 -24.06 5.64
CA LEU A 239 6.05 -24.55 7.02
C LEU A 239 5.47 -25.95 7.25
N ARG A 240 4.54 -26.41 6.38
CA ARG A 240 3.96 -27.75 6.43
C ARG A 240 4.82 -28.78 5.71
N GLU A 241 5.45 -28.37 4.61
CA GLU A 241 6.19 -29.26 3.69
C GLU A 241 7.70 -29.30 3.98
N CYS A 242 8.27 -28.24 4.53
CA CYS A 242 9.69 -28.17 4.84
C CYS A 242 9.99 -28.77 6.23
N ASP A 243 10.89 -29.75 6.29
CA ASP A 243 11.25 -30.42 7.55
C ASP A 243 11.90 -29.46 8.57
N ASN A 244 12.77 -28.56 8.11
CA ASN A 244 13.50 -27.63 8.97
C ASN A 244 13.58 -26.22 8.35
N PRO A 245 12.48 -25.46 8.33
CA PRO A 245 12.44 -24.12 7.76
C PRO A 245 13.27 -23.16 8.62
N GLU A 246 14.01 -22.22 8.00
CA GLU A 246 14.72 -21.16 8.72
C GLU A 246 13.74 -20.06 9.20
N ARG A 247 13.01 -20.35 10.28
CA ARG A 247 11.88 -19.51 10.75
C ARG A 247 12.30 -18.07 11.08
N LEU A 248 13.47 -17.89 11.71
CA LEU A 248 13.98 -16.56 12.04
C LEU A 248 14.32 -15.73 10.77
N ARG A 249 14.80 -16.39 9.70
CA ARG A 249 15.04 -15.73 8.41
C ARG A 249 13.74 -15.20 7.83
N ILE A 250 12.71 -16.04 7.75
CA ILE A 250 11.38 -15.66 7.23
C ILE A 250 10.84 -14.44 7.98
N VAL A 251 10.82 -14.49 9.33
CA VAL A 251 10.29 -13.39 10.15
C VAL A 251 11.10 -12.10 9.96
N SER A 252 12.43 -12.19 9.86
CA SER A 252 13.30 -11.04 9.64
C SER A 252 13.12 -10.39 8.27
N GLU A 253 13.00 -11.18 7.21
CA GLU A 253 12.86 -10.70 5.83
C GLU A 253 11.52 -9.96 5.64
N ILE A 254 10.46 -10.50 6.25
CA ILE A 254 9.13 -9.85 6.25
C ILE A 254 9.10 -8.62 7.14
N ALA A 255 9.85 -8.59 8.26
CA ALA A 255 9.98 -7.38 9.06
C ALA A 255 10.59 -6.22 8.24
N ASP A 256 11.59 -6.54 7.41
CA ASP A 256 12.27 -5.58 6.55
C ASP A 256 11.36 -5.08 5.42
N ALA A 257 10.63 -5.98 4.76
CA ALA A 257 9.61 -5.61 3.78
C ALA A 257 8.53 -4.69 4.37
N LEU A 258 8.02 -5.01 5.57
CA LEU A 258 6.98 -4.23 6.22
C LEU A 258 7.52 -2.87 6.71
N HIS A 259 8.78 -2.82 7.16
CA HIS A 259 9.47 -1.55 7.42
C HIS A 259 9.53 -0.67 6.17
N PHE A 260 9.91 -1.24 5.02
CA PHE A 260 9.95 -0.53 3.75
C PHE A 260 8.59 0.11 3.39
N LEU A 261 7.49 -0.62 3.55
CA LEU A 261 6.13 -0.09 3.34
C LEU A 261 5.81 1.06 4.31
N HIS A 262 6.12 0.87 5.59
CA HIS A 262 5.90 1.88 6.63
C HIS A 262 6.82 3.10 6.48
N SER A 263 7.90 3.01 5.72
CA SER A 263 8.81 4.14 5.47
C SER A 263 8.43 4.96 4.23
N ARG A 264 7.41 4.55 3.46
CA ARG A 264 6.91 5.31 2.31
C ARG A 264 6.17 6.57 2.76
N SER A 265 6.02 7.52 1.84
CA SER A 265 5.21 8.73 1.99
C SER A 265 4.14 8.78 0.89
N PRO A 266 2.84 8.69 1.23
CA PRO A 266 2.32 8.34 2.56
C PRO A 266 2.73 6.93 2.98
N HIS A 267 2.66 6.64 4.29
CA HIS A 267 2.88 5.28 4.81
C HIS A 267 1.93 4.30 4.13
N ILE A 268 2.46 3.17 3.66
CA ILE A 268 1.63 2.08 3.17
C ILE A 268 1.33 1.15 4.34
N ILE A 269 0.05 0.92 4.57
CA ILE A 269 -0.44 -0.05 5.56
C ILE A 269 -0.81 -1.31 4.79
N HIS A 270 -0.25 -2.45 5.17
CA HIS A 270 -0.53 -3.71 4.50
C HIS A 270 -1.93 -4.23 4.87
N GLY A 271 -2.30 -4.18 6.15
CA GLY A 271 -3.64 -4.54 6.62
C GLY A 271 -3.97 -6.04 6.68
N ASP A 272 -3.09 -6.92 6.23
CA ASP A 272 -3.34 -8.39 6.20
C ASP A 272 -2.04 -9.21 6.38
N VAL A 273 -1.16 -8.81 7.30
CA VAL A 273 0.11 -9.51 7.54
C VAL A 273 -0.14 -10.86 8.24
N ARG A 274 0.05 -11.96 7.51
CA ARG A 274 -0.08 -13.35 8.01
C ARG A 274 0.64 -14.34 7.08
N GLY A 275 0.76 -15.61 7.47
CA GLY A 275 1.46 -16.63 6.69
C GLY A 275 0.94 -16.76 5.24
N HIS A 276 -0.34 -16.49 5.05
CA HIS A 276 -0.98 -16.51 3.74
C HIS A 276 -0.52 -15.39 2.79
N SER A 277 -0.19 -14.21 3.33
CA SER A 277 0.27 -13.06 2.55
C SER A 277 1.77 -13.12 2.25
N VAL A 278 2.46 -14.20 2.60
CA VAL A 278 3.90 -14.36 2.44
C VAL A 278 4.18 -15.54 1.52
N PHE A 279 4.96 -15.30 0.47
CA PHE A 279 5.36 -16.30 -0.51
C PHE A 279 6.82 -16.69 -0.31
N ILE A 280 7.14 -17.96 -0.52
CA ILE A 280 8.49 -18.49 -0.33
C ILE A 280 9.08 -18.94 -1.67
N SER A 281 10.29 -18.46 -1.99
CA SER A 281 11.05 -18.86 -3.17
C SER A 281 11.69 -20.26 -3.02
N GLY A 282 12.29 -20.79 -4.08
CA GLY A 282 12.91 -22.11 -4.06
C GLY A 282 14.16 -22.25 -3.20
N ASP A 283 14.84 -21.14 -2.94
CA ASP A 283 15.95 -20.99 -1.99
C ASP A 283 15.47 -20.64 -0.56
N GLY A 284 14.16 -20.55 -0.35
CA GLY A 284 13.57 -20.35 0.98
C GLY A 284 13.59 -18.91 1.48
N HIS A 285 13.70 -17.91 0.59
CA HIS A 285 13.52 -16.50 0.93
C HIS A 285 12.04 -16.12 0.95
N ALA A 286 11.67 -15.23 1.86
CA ALA A 286 10.31 -14.77 2.05
C ALA A 286 10.02 -13.44 1.33
N PHE A 287 8.85 -13.37 0.71
CA PHE A 287 8.36 -12.22 -0.05
C PHE A 287 6.95 -11.88 0.41
N LEU A 288 6.76 -10.65 0.90
CA LEU A 288 5.45 -10.13 1.26
C LEU A 288 4.65 -9.83 -0.01
N GLY A 289 3.44 -10.37 -0.11
CA GLY A 289 2.49 -10.23 -1.22
C GLY A 289 1.06 -9.98 -0.71
N ASN A 290 0.06 -10.25 -1.55
CA ASN A 290 -1.37 -10.01 -1.25
C ASN A 290 -1.64 -8.56 -0.82
N PHE A 291 -1.31 -7.64 -1.71
CA PHE A 291 -1.50 -6.21 -1.50
C PHE A 291 -2.94 -5.78 -1.78
N ASP A 292 -3.88 -6.22 -0.94
CA ASP A 292 -5.22 -5.61 -0.90
C ASP A 292 -5.09 -4.20 -0.31
N PHE A 293 -4.76 -3.21 -1.15
CA PHE A 293 -4.61 -1.82 -0.75
C PHE A 293 -5.94 -1.14 -0.39
N THR A 294 -6.99 -1.90 -0.03
CA THR A 294 -8.28 -1.38 0.46
C THR A 294 -8.13 -0.25 1.50
N PRO A 295 -7.17 -0.26 2.44
CA PRO A 295 -6.96 0.85 3.39
C PRO A 295 -6.60 2.18 2.72
N LEU A 296 -6.03 2.16 1.52
CA LEU A 296 -5.77 3.34 0.70
C LEU A 296 -7.00 3.75 -0.14
N GLN A 297 -7.95 2.84 -0.38
CA GLN A 297 -9.08 3.06 -1.28
C GLN A 297 -10.37 3.49 -0.55
N ASP A 298 -10.63 2.98 0.66
CA ASP A 298 -11.70 3.48 1.54
C ASP A 298 -11.44 3.12 3.02
N PRO A 299 -10.98 4.07 3.86
CA PRO A 299 -10.75 3.84 5.29
C PRO A 299 -11.98 3.47 6.12
N LEU A 300 -13.19 3.56 5.55
CA LEU A 300 -14.47 3.32 6.23
C LEU A 300 -15.12 1.97 5.84
N ALA A 301 -14.63 1.29 4.81
CA ALA A 301 -15.27 0.11 4.23
C ALA A 301 -15.04 -1.21 4.99
N TYR A 302 -14.32 -1.21 6.11
CA TYR A 302 -13.83 -2.44 6.75
C TYR A 302 -14.89 -3.22 7.53
N PHE A 303 -16.08 -2.64 7.76
CA PHE A 303 -17.13 -3.26 8.58
C PHE A 303 -18.52 -3.04 7.99
N ASP A 304 -18.88 -3.88 7.02
CA ASP A 304 -20.29 -4.12 6.73
C ASP A 304 -20.53 -5.62 6.94
N ASP A 305 -21.32 -5.96 7.94
CA ASP A 305 -21.60 -7.32 8.39
C ASP A 305 -22.36 -8.06 7.28
N THR A 306 -21.75 -9.03 6.60
CA THR A 306 -22.45 -10.15 5.92
C THR A 306 -21.46 -11.12 5.24
N ASP A 307 -21.44 -12.36 5.74
CA ASP A 307 -21.18 -13.60 5.01
C ASP A 307 -19.90 -13.76 4.18
N ASN A 308 -18.71 -13.62 4.79
CA ASN A 308 -17.47 -14.13 4.19
C ASN A 308 -16.64 -14.95 5.19
N TYR A 309 -16.46 -16.24 4.90
CA TYR A 309 -15.59 -17.17 5.64
C TYR A 309 -14.13 -16.67 5.74
N GLU A 310 -13.67 -15.94 4.73
CA GLU A 310 -12.32 -15.34 4.65
C GLU A 310 -12.14 -14.17 5.64
N ILE A 311 -13.16 -13.32 5.80
CA ILE A 311 -13.17 -12.24 6.81
C ILE A 311 -13.07 -12.88 8.20
N ILE A 312 -13.80 -13.97 8.43
CA ILE A 312 -13.79 -14.72 9.69
C ILE A 312 -12.41 -15.33 9.99
N GLN A 313 -11.62 -15.74 9.00
CA GLN A 313 -10.28 -16.30 9.23
C GLN A 313 -9.25 -15.22 9.60
N SER A 314 -9.23 -14.09 8.89
CA SER A 314 -8.27 -13.00 9.12
C SER A 314 -8.35 -12.34 10.50
N VAL A 315 -9.48 -12.48 11.21
CA VAL A 315 -9.70 -11.90 12.54
C VAL A 315 -8.67 -12.34 13.58
N ARG A 316 -7.99 -13.47 13.37
CA ARG A 316 -6.97 -14.00 14.29
C ARG A 316 -5.71 -13.13 14.35
N TRP A 317 -5.45 -12.31 13.34
CA TRP A 317 -4.31 -11.37 13.30
C TRP A 317 -4.74 -9.92 13.56
N ALA A 318 -6.04 -9.66 13.69
CA ALA A 318 -6.58 -8.31 13.85
C ALA A 318 -6.22 -7.71 15.21
N ALA A 319 -5.75 -6.47 15.19
CA ALA A 319 -5.42 -5.73 16.40
C ALA A 319 -6.69 -5.34 17.19
N PRO A 320 -6.63 -5.21 18.53
CA PRO A 320 -7.81 -4.88 19.35
C PRO A 320 -8.53 -3.60 18.93
N GLU A 321 -7.79 -2.58 18.50
CA GLU A 321 -8.36 -1.32 18.03
C GLU A 321 -9.12 -1.46 16.69
N VAL A 322 -8.70 -2.41 15.85
CA VAL A 322 -9.36 -2.80 14.60
C VAL A 322 -10.62 -3.57 14.92
N ILE A 323 -10.54 -4.59 15.79
CA ILE A 323 -11.70 -5.39 16.23
C ILE A 323 -12.80 -4.51 16.83
N ASN A 324 -12.43 -3.49 17.62
CA ASN A 324 -13.39 -2.62 18.30
C ASN A 324 -13.93 -1.48 17.42
N GLY A 325 -13.49 -1.35 16.17
CA GLY A 325 -13.86 -0.24 15.28
C GLY A 325 -13.46 1.16 15.80
N SER A 326 -12.60 1.20 16.82
CA SER A 326 -12.35 2.39 17.65
C SER A 326 -11.31 3.35 17.06
N VAL A 327 -10.43 2.85 16.19
CA VAL A 327 -9.32 3.61 15.59
C VAL A 327 -9.12 3.15 14.15
N ARG A 328 -8.78 4.08 13.26
CA ARG A 328 -8.39 3.76 11.87
C ARG A 328 -7.19 2.81 11.86
N ILE A 329 -7.21 1.83 10.95
CA ILE A 329 -6.09 0.92 10.69
C ILE A 329 -4.84 1.77 10.38
N GLY A 330 -3.71 1.44 10.99
CA GLY A 330 -2.45 2.16 10.79
C GLY A 330 -1.25 1.25 10.96
N THR A 331 -0.04 1.83 10.87
CA THR A 331 1.23 1.07 10.94
C THR A 331 1.34 0.22 12.20
N ARG A 332 0.75 0.68 13.32
CA ARG A 332 0.75 -0.07 14.58
C ARG A 332 -0.16 -1.30 14.56
N SER A 333 -1.19 -1.33 13.71
CA SER A 333 -2.05 -2.49 13.52
C SER A 333 -1.31 -3.57 12.72
N ASP A 334 -0.54 -3.18 11.70
CA ASP A 334 0.39 -4.08 11.01
C ASP A 334 1.45 -4.66 11.95
N VAL A 335 2.01 -3.86 12.88
CA VAL A 335 2.96 -4.37 13.88
C VAL A 335 2.32 -5.45 14.78
N PHE A 336 1.04 -5.29 15.13
CA PHE A 336 0.33 -6.30 15.90
C PHE A 336 0.15 -7.60 15.11
N ALA A 337 -0.30 -7.48 13.87
CA ALA A 337 -0.45 -8.61 12.96
C ALA A 337 0.90 -9.31 12.73
N PHE A 338 1.99 -8.55 12.56
CA PHE A 338 3.35 -9.07 12.47
C PHE A 338 3.77 -9.89 13.70
N GLY A 339 3.42 -9.46 14.91
CA GLY A 339 3.68 -10.24 16.13
C GLY A 339 2.99 -11.62 16.10
N LEU A 340 1.75 -11.67 15.62
CA LEU A 340 0.97 -12.90 15.47
C LEU A 340 1.42 -13.75 14.28
N PHE A 341 1.87 -13.12 13.19
CA PHE A 341 2.57 -13.79 12.09
C PHE A 341 3.86 -14.45 12.58
N GLY A 342 4.66 -13.79 13.42
CA GLY A 342 5.83 -14.41 14.04
C GLY A 342 5.44 -15.65 14.85
N TYR A 343 4.38 -15.59 15.65
CA TYR A 343 3.85 -16.77 16.36
C TYR A 343 3.43 -17.89 15.39
N GLU A 344 2.75 -17.56 14.30
CA GLU A 344 2.35 -18.51 13.27
C GLU A 344 3.57 -19.18 12.64
N VAL A 345 4.61 -18.40 12.30
CA VAL A 345 5.85 -18.91 11.75
C VAL A 345 6.62 -19.77 12.73
N PHE A 346 6.61 -19.49 14.04
CA PHE A 346 7.32 -20.32 15.02
C PHE A 346 6.53 -21.55 15.48
N SER A 347 5.20 -21.48 15.53
CA SER A 347 4.36 -22.62 15.92
C SER A 347 3.98 -23.53 14.75
N GLY A 348 4.03 -23.03 13.51
CA GLY A 348 3.45 -23.70 12.34
C GLY A 348 1.91 -23.69 12.34
N HIS A 349 1.27 -22.98 13.27
CA HIS A 349 -0.17 -22.98 13.47
C HIS A 349 -0.72 -21.55 13.54
N VAL A 350 -1.96 -21.37 13.09
CA VAL A 350 -2.64 -20.07 13.24
C VAL A 350 -2.80 -19.69 14.72
N PRO A 351 -2.86 -18.39 15.08
CA PRO A 351 -3.10 -17.97 16.46
C PRO A 351 -4.40 -18.58 17.03
N PHE A 352 -4.30 -19.20 18.21
CA PHE A 352 -5.40 -19.94 18.86
C PHE A 352 -6.00 -21.06 18.00
N HIS A 353 -5.15 -21.87 17.35
CA HIS A 353 -5.55 -22.94 16.42
C HIS A 353 -6.58 -23.95 16.98
N GLU A 354 -6.62 -24.16 18.29
CA GLU A 354 -7.59 -25.05 18.97
C GLU A 354 -9.00 -24.46 19.09
N THR A 355 -9.17 -23.17 18.82
CA THR A 355 -10.46 -22.46 18.96
C THR A 355 -10.98 -22.02 17.61
N ASP A 356 -12.30 -21.86 17.48
CA ASP A 356 -12.88 -21.26 16.28
C ASP A 356 -12.46 -19.77 16.13
N PRO A 357 -12.46 -19.20 14.91
CA PRO A 357 -11.95 -17.85 14.69
C PRO A 357 -12.72 -16.76 15.45
N VAL A 358 -14.03 -16.93 15.70
CA VAL A 358 -14.86 -15.95 16.43
C VAL A 358 -14.47 -15.95 17.91
N SER A 359 -14.25 -17.13 18.48
CA SER A 359 -13.71 -17.27 19.83
C SER A 359 -12.31 -16.68 19.94
N ALA A 360 -11.42 -16.96 18.99
CA ALA A 360 -10.07 -16.40 18.95
C ALA A 360 -10.10 -14.85 18.93
N ARG A 361 -10.95 -14.24 18.10
CA ARG A 361 -11.20 -12.78 18.09
C ARG A 361 -11.59 -12.26 19.47
N ARG A 362 -12.50 -12.96 20.15
CA ARG A 362 -12.96 -12.58 21.50
C ARG A 362 -11.83 -12.67 22.54
N LEU A 363 -10.97 -13.69 22.47
CA LEU A 363 -9.81 -13.85 23.35
C LEU A 363 -8.81 -12.70 23.14
N LEU A 364 -8.51 -12.36 21.88
CA LEU A 364 -7.66 -11.22 21.52
C LEU A 364 -8.21 -9.90 22.07
N GLY A 365 -9.52 -9.66 21.92
CA GLY A 365 -10.22 -8.49 22.46
C GLY A 365 -10.15 -8.38 23.98
N LYS A 366 -10.15 -9.53 24.68
CA LYS A 366 -9.92 -9.65 26.14
C LYS A 366 -8.44 -9.57 26.55
N ASN A 367 -7.56 -9.21 25.61
CA ASN A 367 -6.11 -9.12 25.81
C ASN A 367 -5.43 -10.47 26.13
N GLN A 368 -6.04 -11.59 25.78
CA GLN A 368 -5.37 -12.88 25.83
C GLN A 368 -4.47 -13.05 24.59
N ARG A 369 -3.39 -13.82 24.74
CA ARG A 369 -2.42 -14.11 23.69
C ARG A 369 -2.17 -15.61 23.62
N PRO A 370 -1.80 -16.15 22.45
CA PRO A 370 -1.48 -17.57 22.36
C PRO A 370 -0.28 -17.92 23.26
N PRO A 371 -0.20 -19.18 23.75
CA PRO A 371 0.93 -19.64 24.56
C PRO A 371 2.23 -19.57 23.75
N ARG A 372 3.39 -19.66 24.42
CA ARG A 372 4.66 -19.72 23.70
C ARG A 372 4.75 -21.04 22.90
N PRO A 373 5.13 -21.01 21.60
CA PRO A 373 5.39 -22.22 20.84
C PRO A 373 6.52 -23.06 21.43
N GLU A 374 6.34 -24.38 21.44
CA GLU A 374 7.37 -25.35 21.84
C GLU A 374 8.27 -25.65 20.63
N THR A 375 9.33 -24.84 20.45
CA THR A 375 10.35 -25.05 19.40
C THR A 375 11.70 -24.49 19.87
N ASP A 376 12.77 -25.18 19.50
CA ASP A 376 14.15 -24.79 19.72
C ASP A 376 14.60 -23.60 18.85
N GLN A 377 13.92 -23.35 17.73
CA GLN A 377 14.19 -22.21 16.84
C GLN A 377 13.72 -20.85 17.41
N LEU A 378 12.98 -20.83 18.52
CA LEU A 378 12.43 -19.61 19.12
C LEU A 378 13.19 -19.21 20.39
N SER A 379 14.16 -18.29 20.25
CA SER A 379 14.87 -17.73 21.40
C SER A 379 13.98 -16.82 22.27
N ASP A 380 14.40 -16.60 23.51
CA ASP A 380 13.73 -15.69 24.45
C ASP A 380 13.71 -14.25 23.94
N GLU A 381 14.77 -13.79 23.27
CA GLU A 381 14.86 -12.46 22.70
C GLU A 381 13.86 -12.25 21.57
N VAL A 382 13.70 -13.24 20.70
CA VAL A 382 12.72 -13.22 19.61
C VAL A 382 11.31 -13.25 20.19
N TRP A 383 11.03 -14.15 21.14
CA TRP A 383 9.73 -14.23 21.79
C TRP A 383 9.35 -12.90 22.48
N ASN A 384 10.28 -12.32 23.25
CA ASN A 384 10.08 -11.02 23.91
C ASN A 384 9.85 -9.89 22.89
N LEU A 385 10.46 -9.94 21.71
CA LEU A 385 10.21 -8.98 20.64
C LEU A 385 8.79 -9.13 20.07
N LEU A 386 8.36 -10.37 19.73
CA LEU A 386 6.99 -10.63 19.27
C LEU A 386 5.95 -10.19 20.33
N GLN A 387 6.26 -10.39 21.61
CA GLN A 387 5.39 -9.95 22.69
C GLN A 387 5.21 -8.43 22.78
N ARG A 388 6.25 -7.66 22.43
CA ARG A 388 6.15 -6.20 22.33
C ARG A 388 5.32 -5.77 21.14
N CYS A 389 5.38 -6.51 20.02
CA CYS A 389 4.62 -6.24 18.80
C CYS A 389 3.10 -6.34 19.04
N TRP A 390 2.62 -7.32 19.79
CA TRP A 390 1.18 -7.52 20.04
C TRP A 390 0.65 -6.93 21.36
N ARG A 391 1.27 -5.86 21.87
CA ARG A 391 0.75 -5.13 23.05
C ARG A 391 -0.63 -4.55 22.79
N ARG A 392 -1.48 -4.50 23.83
CA ARG A 392 -2.86 -3.97 23.71
C ARG A 392 -2.90 -2.55 23.15
N VAL A 393 -2.08 -1.67 23.73
CA VAL A 393 -2.05 -0.25 23.40
C VAL A 393 -1.15 -0.03 22.18
N ALA A 394 -1.72 0.47 21.08
CA ALA A 394 -1.02 0.64 19.80
C ALA A 394 0.27 1.50 19.91
N PRO A 395 0.30 2.65 20.60
CA PRO A 395 1.54 3.40 20.83
C PRO A 395 2.63 2.68 21.62
N ALA A 396 2.30 1.64 22.39
CA ALA A 396 3.27 0.88 23.19
C ALA A 396 3.99 -0.21 22.39
N ARG A 397 3.58 -0.44 21.14
CA ARG A 397 4.21 -1.36 20.19
C ARG A 397 5.45 -0.69 19.57
N PRO A 398 6.52 -1.43 19.22
CA PRO A 398 7.68 -0.90 18.50
C PRO A 398 7.31 -0.51 17.05
N THR A 399 8.13 0.31 16.40
CA THR A 399 7.98 0.56 14.94
C THR A 399 8.55 -0.61 14.16
N MET A 400 8.15 -0.82 12.91
CA MET A 400 8.77 -1.87 12.09
C MET A 400 10.26 -1.63 11.81
N GLU A 401 10.73 -0.37 11.86
CA GLU A 401 12.16 -0.06 11.85
C GLU A 401 12.89 -0.69 13.07
N GLN A 402 12.33 -0.49 14.27
CA GLN A 402 12.90 -1.06 15.51
C GLN A 402 12.84 -2.59 15.51
N VAL A 403 11.75 -3.17 14.98
CA VAL A 403 11.56 -4.62 14.88
C VAL A 403 12.54 -5.22 13.87
N SER A 404 12.61 -4.68 12.64
CA SER A 404 13.51 -5.15 11.58
C SER A 404 14.96 -5.12 12.04
N ARG A 405 15.42 -3.98 12.58
CA ARG A 405 16.78 -3.83 13.11
C ARG A 405 17.09 -4.88 14.18
N ARG A 406 16.18 -5.08 15.13
CA ARG A 406 16.40 -6.04 16.21
C ARG A 406 16.46 -7.48 15.72
N LEU A 407 15.65 -7.85 14.73
CA LEU A 407 15.69 -9.19 14.13
C LEU A 407 16.96 -9.41 13.33
N GLN A 408 17.44 -8.40 12.60
CA GLN A 408 18.72 -8.46 11.89
C GLN A 408 19.89 -8.67 12.85
N GLU A 409 19.93 -7.97 13.99
CA GLU A 409 20.94 -8.17 15.04
C GLU A 409 20.91 -9.59 15.62
N LEU A 410 19.72 -10.15 15.84
CA LEU A 410 19.58 -11.50 16.39
C LEU A 410 20.00 -12.58 15.37
N ARG A 411 19.78 -12.33 14.07
CA ARG A 411 20.21 -13.22 12.99
C ARG A 411 21.72 -13.29 12.81
N THR A 412 22.46 -12.23 13.12
CA THR A 412 23.93 -12.22 13.01
C THR A 412 24.63 -12.80 14.23
N GLN A 413 23.89 -13.04 15.32
CA GLN A 413 24.39 -13.64 16.56
C GLN A 413 24.23 -15.16 16.60
N THR A 414 23.43 -15.71 15.69
CA THR A 414 23.19 -17.15 15.50
C THR A 414 24.07 -17.63 14.36
#